data_AF-A0A9D9XGY4-F1
#
_entry.id   AF-A0A9D9XGY4-F1
#
_cell.length_a   1.000
_cell.length_b   1.000
_cell.length_c   1.000
_cell.angle_alpha   90.00
_cell.angle_beta   90.00
_cell.angle_gamma   90.00
#
_symmetry.space_group_name_H-M   'P 1'
#
loop_
_entity.id
_entity.type
_entity.pdbx_description
1 polymer ?
#
loop_
_entity_poly.entity_id
_entity_poly.type
_entity_poly.pdbx_seq_one_letter_code
_entity_poly.pdbx_strand_id
1 'polypeptide(L)'
;MTQAQKRFGFQILGNPKMLFATGIALCLINSCSESTSIASDVQPTSSVNSNSARKIVDSVLTFDRNENISTYKVEAKIAEIVINDGVTITGNIVVPDNRTTNLIIRGQSQNRSILLGSLPADRGVHGIDATNFSKKLILKNFTSKNPAGYHMRALKAPVIANHVSMIDDTGCTTCNTDGFSGGDGSIYTDCYLNTNDDSFKVYYGNYTIKNTTIVHNKNGSPIQNGWSDTKNGNIVTIDNVTIQHNSTSYNQGVIAFAGNSNTGAEAATDKISRTFKMVNGGLKFTTNVGKTASPLYSFGTNGNSVSNKTYFIQGNNCSSYAKTTSNTKIFNNSENNKVTTCQ
;
A
#
# COMPACT_ATOMS: atom_id res chain seq x y z
N MET A 1 16.92 52.96 7.56
CA MET A 1 18.24 53.19 8.19
C MET A 1 18.19 52.44 9.52
N THR A 2 18.97 51.43 9.87
CA THR A 2 20.27 50.87 9.45
C THR A 2 20.31 49.41 9.94
N GLN A 3 20.50 48.44 9.04
CA GLN A 3 21.63 47.49 8.98
C GLN A 3 22.19 46.92 10.30
N ALA A 4 22.25 45.58 10.40
CA ALA A 4 23.52 44.86 10.60
C ALA A 4 23.35 43.35 10.31
N GLN A 5 23.88 42.92 9.16
CA GLN A 5 24.20 41.52 8.85
C GLN A 5 25.52 41.14 9.53
N LYS A 6 25.62 39.91 10.07
CA LYS A 6 26.92 39.27 10.35
C LYS A 6 27.01 37.92 9.66
N ARG A 7 28.00 37.84 8.77
CA ARG A 7 28.53 36.65 8.10
C ARG A 7 29.51 35.92 9.03
N PHE A 8 29.48 34.59 9.00
CA PHE A 8 30.58 33.66 9.24
C PHE A 8 30.19 32.39 8.46
N GLY A 9 30.99 31.71 7.64
CA GLY A 9 32.44 31.57 7.59
C GLY A 9 32.71 30.07 7.45
N PHE A 10 33.02 29.61 6.24
CA PHE A 10 33.28 28.22 5.84
C PHE A 10 34.45 27.59 6.60
N GLN A 11 34.37 26.29 6.90
CA GLN A 11 35.55 25.43 6.99
C GLN A 11 35.21 23.99 6.56
N ILE A 12 35.80 23.58 5.43
CA ILE A 12 35.83 22.20 4.94
C ILE A 12 37.11 21.55 5.50
N LEU A 13 36.93 20.47 6.25
CA LEU A 13 37.93 19.47 6.61
C LEU A 13 37.24 18.14 6.31
N GLY A 14 37.75 17.14 5.59
CA GLY A 14 39.10 16.76 5.22
C GLY A 14 39.02 15.23 5.14
N ASN A 15 39.00 14.68 3.91
CA ASN A 15 38.95 13.23 3.66
C ASN A 15 40.26 12.55 4.07
N PRO A 16 40.25 11.43 4.80
CA PRO A 16 41.36 10.49 4.77
C PRO A 16 41.05 9.32 3.83
N LYS A 17 42.02 9.10 2.94
CA LYS A 17 42.20 7.98 2.01
C LYS A 17 42.07 6.65 2.75
N MET A 18 41.25 5.73 2.23
CA MET A 18 41.23 4.34 2.66
C MET A 18 42.09 3.52 1.68
N LEU A 19 43.13 2.90 2.22
CA LEU A 19 44.17 2.17 1.51
C LEU A 19 43.64 0.78 1.09
N PHE A 20 43.84 0.42 -0.17
CA PHE A 20 43.63 -0.94 -0.69
C PHE A 20 44.72 -1.87 -0.15
N ALA A 21 44.32 -3.00 0.43
CA ALA A 21 45.21 -4.13 0.68
C ALA A 21 44.70 -5.34 -0.13
N THR A 22 45.37 -5.60 -1.24
CA THR A 22 45.23 -6.82 -2.05
C THR A 22 46.02 -7.94 -1.40
N GLY A 23 45.32 -8.92 -0.84
CA GLY A 23 45.89 -10.20 -0.39
C GLY A 23 45.57 -11.30 -1.39
N ILE A 24 46.49 -11.58 -2.30
CA ILE A 24 46.50 -12.77 -3.16
C ILE A 24 47.02 -13.93 -2.31
N ALA A 25 46.19 -14.94 -2.07
CA ALA A 25 46.62 -16.23 -1.55
C ALA A 25 46.52 -17.27 -2.67
N LEU A 26 47.67 -17.54 -3.27
CA LEU A 26 47.93 -18.61 -4.22
C LEU A 26 48.10 -19.91 -3.41
N CYS A 27 47.24 -20.90 -3.63
CA CYS A 27 47.48 -22.27 -3.16
C CYS A 27 47.39 -23.21 -4.37
N LEU A 28 48.55 -23.54 -4.91
CA LEU A 28 48.79 -24.67 -5.80
C LEU A 28 49.11 -25.89 -4.94
N ILE A 29 48.58 -27.06 -5.32
CA ILE A 29 49.32 -28.32 -5.58
C ILE A 29 48.37 -29.54 -5.54
N ASN A 30 48.35 -30.22 -6.69
CA ASN A 30 48.27 -31.68 -6.96
C ASN A 30 47.11 -32.51 -6.37
N SER A 31 46.18 -32.98 -7.20
CA SER A 31 46.25 -34.17 -8.09
C SER A 31 46.00 -35.48 -7.36
N CYS A 32 44.87 -36.12 -7.65
CA CYS A 32 44.76 -37.58 -7.78
C CYS A 32 43.53 -37.89 -8.63
N SER A 33 43.81 -38.43 -9.82
CA SER A 33 42.87 -39.02 -10.75
C SER A 33 42.53 -40.44 -10.31
N GLU A 34 41.24 -40.78 -10.20
CA GLU A 34 40.78 -42.14 -10.43
C GLU A 34 39.51 -42.11 -11.27
N SER A 35 39.63 -42.78 -12.41
CA SER A 35 38.60 -43.04 -13.40
C SER A 35 37.87 -44.34 -13.06
N THR A 36 36.56 -44.29 -12.94
CA THR A 36 35.70 -45.46 -13.17
C THR A 36 34.45 -45.03 -13.93
N SER A 37 34.38 -45.45 -15.19
CA SER A 37 33.25 -45.33 -16.09
C SER A 37 32.32 -46.54 -15.93
N ILE A 38 31.03 -46.34 -15.63
CA ILE A 38 29.96 -47.27 -16.01
C ILE A 38 28.67 -46.49 -16.35
N ALA A 39 28.29 -46.61 -17.62
CA ALA A 39 26.96 -46.58 -18.27
C ALA A 39 25.83 -45.66 -17.75
N SER A 40 25.53 -44.67 -18.59
CA SER A 40 24.21 -44.32 -19.14
C SER A 40 22.97 -45.01 -18.56
N ASP A 41 22.05 -44.23 -17.95
CA ASP A 41 20.68 -44.16 -18.46
C ASP A 41 19.91 -42.92 -17.95
N VAL A 42 19.08 -42.38 -18.83
CA VAL A 42 18.03 -41.35 -18.61
C VAL A 42 18.47 -39.96 -18.10
N GLN A 43 18.86 -39.10 -19.06
CA GLN A 43 18.74 -37.65 -18.93
C GLN A 43 17.24 -37.27 -18.89
N PRO A 44 16.73 -36.57 -17.85
CA PRO A 44 15.47 -35.87 -18.00
C PRO A 44 15.73 -34.65 -18.88
N THR A 45 15.32 -34.75 -20.15
CA THR A 45 15.22 -33.62 -21.07
C THR A 45 14.10 -32.69 -20.61
N SER A 46 14.37 -31.88 -19.59
CA SER A 46 13.79 -30.54 -19.51
C SER A 46 14.88 -29.58 -19.91
N SER A 47 14.93 -29.26 -21.20
CA SER A 47 15.64 -28.07 -21.68
C SER A 47 14.99 -26.86 -21.01
N VAL A 48 15.51 -26.48 -19.84
CA VAL A 48 15.23 -25.19 -19.23
C VAL A 48 15.77 -24.18 -20.23
N ASN A 49 14.87 -23.54 -20.96
CA ASN A 49 15.19 -22.38 -21.77
C ASN A 49 15.72 -21.31 -20.80
N SER A 50 17.03 -21.31 -20.57
CA SER A 50 17.74 -20.50 -19.56
C SER A 50 17.72 -19.00 -19.85
N ASN A 51 16.93 -18.56 -20.83
CA ASN A 51 16.75 -17.17 -21.24
C ASN A 51 15.41 -16.58 -20.82
N SER A 52 14.52 -17.35 -20.19
CA SER A 52 13.28 -16.78 -19.63
C SER A 52 13.60 -15.92 -18.41
N ALA A 53 13.07 -14.70 -18.36
CA ALA A 53 13.21 -13.78 -17.23
C ALA A 53 12.50 -14.28 -15.95
N ARG A 54 11.60 -15.26 -16.12
CA ARG A 54 10.85 -15.92 -15.05
C ARG A 54 10.89 -17.44 -15.17
N LYS A 55 10.84 -18.13 -14.03
CA LYS A 55 10.79 -19.59 -13.93
C LYS A 55 9.61 -20.03 -13.06
N ILE A 56 9.05 -21.19 -13.37
CA ILE A 56 8.02 -21.84 -12.55
C ILE A 56 8.60 -23.17 -12.06
N VAL A 57 8.74 -23.32 -10.74
CA VAL A 57 9.16 -24.56 -10.08
C VAL A 57 8.22 -24.77 -8.90
N ASP A 58 7.63 -25.96 -8.78
CA ASP A 58 6.74 -26.34 -7.67
C ASP A 58 5.67 -25.28 -7.35
N SER A 59 4.94 -24.83 -8.38
CA SER A 59 3.89 -23.80 -8.26
C SER A 59 4.37 -22.41 -7.82
N VAL A 60 5.68 -22.15 -7.84
CA VAL A 60 6.28 -20.83 -7.55
C VAL A 60 6.76 -20.19 -8.84
N LEU A 61 6.13 -19.07 -9.22
CA LEU A 61 6.62 -18.20 -10.28
C LEU A 61 7.67 -17.25 -9.71
N THR A 62 8.91 -17.34 -10.17
CA THR A 62 9.99 -16.44 -9.74
C THR A 62 10.46 -15.57 -10.89
N PHE A 63 10.56 -14.26 -10.66
CA PHE A 63 11.21 -13.30 -11.53
C PHE A 63 12.66 -13.10 -11.05
N ASP A 64 13.63 -13.58 -11.84
CA ASP A 64 15.05 -13.52 -11.49
C ASP A 64 15.77 -12.30 -12.10
N ARG A 65 15.11 -11.58 -13.01
CA ARG A 65 15.63 -10.39 -13.70
C ARG A 65 14.48 -9.47 -14.09
N ASN A 66 14.82 -8.21 -14.40
CA ASN A 66 13.83 -7.23 -14.82
C ASN A 66 13.02 -7.72 -16.01
N GLU A 67 11.71 -7.52 -15.97
CA GLU A 67 10.79 -8.02 -16.99
C GLU A 67 9.62 -7.07 -17.18
N ASN A 68 9.23 -6.81 -18.43
CA ASN A 68 7.94 -6.20 -18.73
C ASN A 68 6.91 -7.33 -18.90
N ILE A 69 6.01 -7.45 -17.93
CA ILE A 69 4.96 -8.46 -17.93
C ILE A 69 3.68 -7.98 -18.63
N SER A 70 3.64 -6.70 -19.04
CA SER A 70 2.44 -6.03 -19.53
C SER A 70 1.27 -6.28 -18.58
N THR A 71 0.34 -7.17 -18.95
CA THR A 71 -0.64 -7.75 -18.02
C THR A 71 -0.35 -9.24 -17.83
N TYR A 72 -0.03 -9.64 -16.61
CA TYR A 72 0.12 -11.04 -16.24
C TYR A 72 -1.14 -11.59 -15.57
N LYS A 73 -1.84 -12.52 -16.24
CA LYS A 73 -2.95 -13.27 -15.64
C LYS A 73 -2.39 -14.47 -14.89
N VAL A 74 -2.62 -14.53 -13.58
CA VAL A 74 -2.05 -15.59 -12.72
C VAL A 74 -2.69 -16.93 -13.04
N GLU A 75 -1.88 -17.90 -13.46
CA GLU A 75 -2.36 -19.26 -13.72
C GLU A 75 -2.82 -19.96 -12.42
N ALA A 76 -3.86 -20.79 -12.49
CA ALA A 76 -4.43 -21.47 -11.33
C ALA A 76 -3.42 -22.32 -10.54
N LYS A 77 -2.43 -22.91 -11.24
CA LYS A 77 -1.37 -23.73 -10.64
C LYS A 77 -0.34 -22.93 -9.83
N ILE A 78 -0.24 -21.61 -10.03
CA ILE A 78 0.75 -20.78 -9.33
C ILE A 78 0.22 -20.46 -7.94
N ALA A 79 0.90 -20.93 -6.90
CA ALA A 79 0.57 -20.65 -5.50
C ALA A 79 1.27 -19.38 -5.00
N GLU A 80 2.45 -19.10 -5.53
CA GLU A 80 3.29 -17.98 -5.12
C GLU A 80 3.96 -17.28 -6.32
N ILE A 81 4.01 -15.95 -6.25
CA ILE A 81 4.81 -15.10 -7.13
C ILE A 81 5.94 -14.47 -6.30
N VAL A 82 7.17 -14.61 -6.77
CA VAL A 82 8.38 -14.11 -6.14
C VAL A 82 9.07 -13.11 -7.06
N ILE A 83 9.26 -11.89 -6.58
CA ILE A 83 10.11 -10.88 -7.22
C ILE A 83 11.44 -10.92 -6.49
N ASN A 84 12.51 -11.36 -7.15
CA ASN A 84 13.80 -11.42 -6.47
C ASN A 84 14.32 -10.04 -6.07
N ASP A 85 15.34 -10.06 -5.22
CA ASP A 85 16.03 -8.86 -4.80
C ASP A 85 16.71 -8.17 -6.00
N GLY A 86 16.53 -6.85 -6.10
CA GLY A 86 17.03 -6.06 -7.23
C GLY A 86 16.20 -6.18 -8.52
N VAL A 87 15.10 -6.93 -8.50
CA VAL A 87 14.25 -7.14 -9.68
C VAL A 87 13.09 -6.14 -9.70
N THR A 88 12.89 -5.52 -10.86
CA THR A 88 11.72 -4.72 -11.19
C THR A 88 10.91 -5.41 -12.28
N ILE A 89 9.66 -5.72 -11.97
CA ILE A 89 8.67 -6.14 -12.97
C ILE A 89 7.79 -4.95 -13.34
N THR A 90 7.64 -4.69 -14.64
CA THR A 90 6.82 -3.60 -15.16
C THR A 90 5.53 -4.15 -15.72
N GLY A 91 4.38 -3.72 -15.19
CA GLY A 91 3.07 -4.18 -15.63
C GLY A 91 2.05 -4.29 -14.49
N ASN A 92 1.06 -5.12 -14.71
CA ASN A 92 0.01 -5.43 -13.73
C ASN A 92 -0.21 -6.94 -13.58
N ILE A 93 -0.61 -7.33 -12.37
CA ILE A 93 -0.96 -8.72 -12.03
C ILE A 93 -2.48 -8.81 -11.90
N VAL A 94 -3.10 -9.75 -12.63
CA VAL A 94 -4.53 -10.00 -12.59
C VAL A 94 -4.78 -11.40 -12.01
N VAL A 95 -5.46 -11.45 -10.87
CA VAL A 95 -5.84 -12.69 -10.18
C VAL A 95 -7.22 -13.14 -10.69
N PRO A 96 -7.34 -14.33 -11.28
CA PRO A 96 -8.61 -14.79 -11.83
C PRO A 96 -9.71 -14.98 -10.78
N ASP A 97 -10.93 -14.59 -11.14
CA ASP A 97 -12.14 -14.71 -10.32
C ASP A 97 -12.44 -16.16 -9.89
N ASN A 98 -12.17 -17.11 -10.78
CA ASN A 98 -12.42 -18.54 -10.57
C ASN A 98 -11.31 -19.25 -9.78
N ARG A 99 -10.28 -18.53 -9.33
CA ARG A 99 -9.21 -19.12 -8.52
C ARG A 99 -9.76 -19.58 -7.16
N THR A 100 -9.53 -20.85 -6.83
CA THR A 100 -10.06 -21.49 -5.61
C THR A 100 -9.09 -21.56 -4.45
N THR A 101 -7.83 -21.19 -4.65
CA THR A 101 -6.74 -21.24 -3.66
C THR A 101 -6.21 -19.84 -3.33
N ASN A 102 -5.59 -19.69 -2.16
CA ASN A 102 -4.90 -18.46 -1.77
C ASN A 102 -3.77 -18.13 -2.77
N LEU A 103 -3.37 -16.86 -2.83
CA LEU A 103 -2.21 -16.42 -3.62
C LEU A 103 -1.24 -15.64 -2.73
N ILE A 104 0.05 -15.96 -2.83
CA ILE A 104 1.13 -15.17 -2.24
C ILE A 104 1.82 -14.38 -3.34
N ILE A 105 2.03 -13.09 -3.12
CA ILE A 105 2.91 -12.24 -3.93
C ILE A 105 3.92 -11.63 -2.97
N ARG A 106 5.20 -11.95 -3.17
CA ARG A 106 6.26 -11.43 -2.32
C ARG A 106 7.48 -10.95 -3.10
N GLY A 107 8.13 -9.95 -2.55
CA GLY A 107 9.50 -9.62 -2.89
C GLY A 107 10.47 -10.33 -1.94
N GLN A 108 11.73 -10.45 -2.34
CA GLN A 108 12.81 -10.80 -1.42
C GLN A 108 13.31 -9.57 -0.63
N SER A 109 13.06 -8.36 -1.14
CA SER A 109 13.45 -7.11 -0.49
C SER A 109 12.41 -6.01 -0.74
N GLN A 110 11.87 -5.41 0.33
CA GLN A 110 10.85 -4.37 0.20
C GLN A 110 11.28 -3.23 -0.74
N ASN A 111 12.53 -2.78 -0.62
CA ASN A 111 13.03 -1.61 -1.34
C ASN A 111 13.65 -1.92 -2.70
N ARG A 112 13.84 -3.20 -3.04
CA ARG A 112 14.52 -3.61 -4.29
C ARG A 112 13.74 -4.61 -5.14
N SER A 113 12.67 -5.19 -4.61
CA SER A 113 11.72 -6.01 -5.35
C SER A 113 10.52 -5.13 -5.71
N ILE A 114 10.44 -4.71 -6.97
CA ILE A 114 9.54 -3.64 -7.41
C ILE A 114 8.50 -4.19 -8.39
N LEU A 115 7.22 -3.92 -8.12
CA LEU A 115 6.15 -3.97 -9.11
C LEU A 115 5.88 -2.55 -9.59
N LEU A 116 6.39 -2.22 -10.77
CA LEU A 116 6.26 -0.92 -11.40
C LEU A 116 5.04 -0.91 -12.33
N GLY A 117 4.14 0.05 -12.18
CA GLY A 117 3.02 0.22 -13.07
C GLY A 117 3.41 0.63 -14.49
N SER A 118 2.51 0.37 -15.43
CA SER A 118 2.64 0.84 -16.81
C SER A 118 1.96 2.19 -16.94
N LEU A 119 2.72 3.26 -17.14
CA LEU A 119 2.17 4.56 -17.52
C LEU A 119 1.73 4.54 -19.01
N PRO A 120 0.76 5.37 -19.42
CA PRO A 120 0.07 6.43 -18.65
C PRO A 120 -1.00 5.90 -17.69
N ALA A 121 -1.45 6.76 -16.79
CA ALA A 121 -2.52 6.46 -15.84
C ALA A 121 -3.82 6.05 -16.57
N ASP A 122 -4.36 4.89 -16.20
CA ASP A 122 -5.63 4.34 -16.65
C ASP A 122 -6.38 3.79 -15.44
N ARG A 123 -7.59 4.32 -15.20
CA ARG A 123 -8.44 3.93 -14.07
C ARG A 123 -8.83 2.46 -14.10
N GLY A 124 -8.81 1.81 -15.26
CA GLY A 124 -9.10 0.39 -15.43
C GLY A 124 -7.94 -0.55 -15.12
N VAL A 125 -6.71 -0.03 -14.96
CA VAL A 125 -5.51 -0.86 -14.81
C VAL A 125 -4.90 -0.64 -13.43
N HIS A 126 -5.03 -1.64 -12.57
CA HIS A 126 -4.46 -1.64 -11.22
C HIS A 126 -3.13 -2.39 -11.19
N GLY A 127 -2.22 -2.05 -10.27
CA GLY A 127 -0.96 -2.80 -10.09
C GLY A 127 -1.23 -4.27 -9.79
N ILE A 128 -2.16 -4.53 -8.86
CA ILE A 128 -2.72 -5.86 -8.60
C ILE A 128 -4.25 -5.76 -8.66
N ASP A 129 -4.87 -6.44 -9.63
CA ASP A 129 -6.31 -6.59 -9.72
C ASP A 129 -6.74 -8.00 -9.29
N ALA A 130 -7.50 -8.05 -8.22
CA ALA A 130 -8.11 -9.25 -7.64
C ALA A 130 -9.57 -8.95 -7.23
N THR A 131 -10.24 -8.04 -7.95
CA THR A 131 -11.53 -7.45 -7.57
C THR A 131 -12.59 -8.50 -7.18
N ASN A 132 -12.67 -9.59 -7.93
CA ASN A 132 -13.65 -10.67 -7.74
C ASN A 132 -13.07 -11.93 -7.08
N PHE A 133 -11.76 -11.96 -6.81
CA PHE A 133 -11.13 -13.05 -6.08
C PHE A 133 -11.60 -13.07 -4.62
N SER A 134 -11.90 -14.26 -4.09
CA SER A 134 -12.53 -14.42 -2.77
C SER A 134 -11.68 -15.18 -1.75
N LYS A 135 -10.50 -15.69 -2.14
CA LYS A 135 -9.57 -16.34 -1.21
C LYS A 135 -8.55 -15.34 -0.70
N LYS A 136 -7.67 -15.76 0.22
CA LYS A 136 -6.70 -14.83 0.82
C LYS A 136 -5.67 -14.40 -0.22
N LEU A 137 -5.44 -13.09 -0.30
CA LEU A 137 -4.31 -12.51 -1.02
C LEU A 137 -3.25 -12.07 0.00
N ILE A 138 -2.06 -12.65 -0.09
CA ILE A 138 -0.97 -12.42 0.86
C ILE A 138 0.13 -11.63 0.16
N LEU A 139 0.48 -10.46 0.69
CA LEU A 139 1.42 -9.52 0.09
C LEU A 139 2.60 -9.28 1.04
N LYS A 140 3.85 -9.48 0.60
CA LYS A 140 5.02 -9.39 1.50
C LYS A 140 6.26 -8.78 0.88
N ASN A 141 6.97 -7.92 1.61
CA ASN A 141 8.35 -7.54 1.32
C ASN A 141 8.60 -7.00 -0.11
N PHE A 142 7.71 -6.17 -0.66
CA PHE A 142 7.92 -5.53 -1.96
C PHE A 142 7.38 -4.10 -2.00
N THR A 143 7.77 -3.36 -3.05
CA THR A 143 7.21 -2.04 -3.35
C THR A 143 6.35 -2.11 -4.60
N SER A 144 5.10 -1.66 -4.51
CA SER A 144 4.31 -1.28 -5.69
C SER A 144 4.56 0.20 -5.98
N LYS A 145 4.92 0.53 -7.22
CA LYS A 145 5.33 1.87 -7.61
C LYS A 145 4.59 2.35 -8.85
N ASN A 146 4.08 3.59 -8.81
CA ASN A 146 3.49 4.31 -9.94
C ASN A 146 2.48 3.49 -10.78
N PRO A 147 1.45 2.88 -10.15
CA PRO A 147 0.39 2.19 -10.88
C PRO A 147 -0.39 3.17 -11.78
N ALA A 148 -1.03 2.63 -12.83
CA ALA A 148 -1.86 3.43 -13.72
C ALA A 148 -3.17 3.88 -13.03
N GLY A 149 -3.76 2.99 -12.24
CA GLY A 149 -4.84 3.25 -11.29
C GLY A 149 -4.40 2.86 -9.88
N TYR A 150 -5.15 1.98 -9.22
CA TYR A 150 -4.87 1.61 -7.83
C TYR A 150 -3.60 0.76 -7.72
N HIS A 151 -2.89 0.84 -6.60
CA HIS A 151 -1.83 -0.11 -6.28
C HIS A 151 -2.39 -1.52 -6.17
N MET A 152 -3.52 -1.68 -5.48
CA MET A 152 -4.19 -2.98 -5.34
C MET A 152 -5.70 -2.85 -5.12
N ARG A 153 -6.48 -3.69 -5.82
CA ARG A 153 -7.92 -3.84 -5.62
C ARG A 153 -8.33 -5.30 -5.48
N ALA A 154 -8.90 -5.68 -4.33
CA ALA A 154 -9.25 -7.04 -3.95
C ALA A 154 -10.53 -7.08 -3.08
N LEU A 155 -11.61 -6.44 -3.55
CA LEU A 155 -12.82 -6.12 -2.76
C LEU A 155 -13.42 -7.30 -1.97
N LYS A 156 -13.36 -8.52 -2.51
CA LYS A 156 -13.93 -9.74 -1.88
C LYS A 156 -12.90 -10.57 -1.11
N ALA A 157 -11.61 -10.37 -1.34
CA ALA A 157 -10.54 -11.17 -0.76
C ALA A 157 -10.00 -10.52 0.52
N PRO A 158 -9.88 -11.24 1.63
CA PRO A 158 -9.08 -10.79 2.76
C PRO A 158 -7.62 -10.60 2.31
N VAL A 159 -7.09 -9.39 2.49
CA VAL A 159 -5.71 -9.06 2.16
C VAL A 159 -4.87 -9.08 3.41
N ILE A 160 -3.80 -9.88 3.40
CA ILE A 160 -2.81 -9.93 4.48
C ILE A 160 -1.51 -9.33 3.94
N ALA A 161 -1.28 -8.05 4.21
CA ALA A 161 -0.07 -7.35 3.79
C ALA A 161 0.89 -7.15 4.95
N ASN A 162 2.15 -7.52 4.75
CA ASN A 162 3.22 -7.25 5.70
C ASN A 162 4.45 -6.69 5.00
N HIS A 163 4.96 -5.55 5.47
CA HIS A 163 6.19 -4.96 4.95
C HIS A 163 6.10 -4.65 3.45
N VAL A 164 5.02 -3.97 3.06
CA VAL A 164 4.73 -3.56 1.67
C VAL A 164 4.74 -2.05 1.58
N SER A 165 5.40 -1.52 0.55
CA SER A 165 5.36 -0.10 0.22
C SER A 165 4.48 0.16 -0.99
N MET A 166 3.65 1.20 -0.95
CA MET A 166 2.87 1.70 -2.08
C MET A 166 3.26 3.15 -2.32
N ILE A 167 3.92 3.42 -3.44
CA ILE A 167 4.53 4.72 -3.73
C ILE A 167 4.07 5.22 -5.08
N ASP A 168 3.45 6.39 -5.10
CA ASP A 168 3.29 7.23 -6.26
C ASP A 168 4.20 8.45 -6.13
N ASP A 169 5.25 8.48 -6.95
CA ASP A 169 6.18 9.61 -7.08
C ASP A 169 6.12 10.28 -8.47
N THR A 170 5.04 10.05 -9.22
CA THR A 170 4.83 10.65 -10.55
C THR A 170 4.60 12.16 -10.52
N GLY A 171 4.34 12.73 -9.34
CA GLY A 171 3.95 14.14 -9.17
C GLY A 171 2.47 14.42 -9.48
N CYS A 172 1.68 13.40 -9.79
CA CYS A 172 0.28 13.56 -10.12
C CYS A 172 -0.60 13.81 -8.89
N THR A 173 -1.02 15.06 -8.68
CA THR A 173 -1.78 15.46 -7.48
C THR A 173 -3.28 15.11 -7.49
N THR A 174 -3.79 14.57 -8.59
CA THR A 174 -5.20 14.20 -8.79
C THR A 174 -5.36 12.80 -9.39
N CYS A 175 -4.31 11.99 -9.36
CA CYS A 175 -4.39 10.61 -9.85
C CYS A 175 -5.12 9.73 -8.85
N ASN A 176 -5.77 8.70 -9.37
CA ASN A 176 -6.44 7.67 -8.58
C ASN A 176 -5.46 6.54 -8.25
N THR A 177 -4.33 6.89 -7.62
CA THR A 177 -3.31 5.92 -7.18
C THR A 177 -3.59 5.45 -5.76
N ASP A 178 -4.80 4.94 -5.56
CA ASP A 178 -5.28 4.42 -4.29
C ASP A 178 -4.39 3.29 -3.77
N GLY A 179 -4.31 3.16 -2.44
CA GLY A 179 -3.52 2.15 -1.78
C GLY A 179 -4.20 0.78 -1.72
N PHE A 180 -4.51 0.32 -0.51
CA PHE A 180 -5.14 -0.97 -0.28
C PHE A 180 -6.67 -0.89 -0.36
N SER A 181 -7.27 -1.75 -1.18
CA SER A 181 -8.71 -2.06 -1.13
C SER A 181 -8.93 -3.56 -0.98
N GLY A 182 -9.04 -4.04 0.26
CA GLY A 182 -9.25 -5.45 0.59
C GLY A 182 -10.66 -5.74 1.15
N GLY A 183 -11.03 -7.01 1.17
CA GLY A 183 -12.27 -7.50 1.78
C GLY A 183 -12.23 -7.58 3.31
N ASP A 184 -13.27 -8.16 3.90
CA ASP A 184 -13.40 -8.41 5.34
C ASP A 184 -12.20 -9.21 5.90
N GLY A 185 -11.76 -8.87 7.11
CA GLY A 185 -10.67 -9.54 7.79
C GLY A 185 -9.28 -9.19 7.26
N SER A 186 -9.15 -8.11 6.47
CA SER A 186 -7.85 -7.67 5.96
C SER A 186 -6.96 -7.10 7.07
N ILE A 187 -5.66 -7.42 7.00
CA ILE A 187 -4.64 -7.05 7.98
C ILE A 187 -3.45 -6.44 7.25
N TYR A 188 -3.04 -5.25 7.67
CA TYR A 188 -1.93 -4.50 7.10
C TYR A 188 -0.94 -4.16 8.22
N THR A 189 0.29 -4.66 8.13
CA THR A 189 1.30 -4.50 9.20
C THR A 189 2.64 -4.06 8.63
N ASP A 190 3.26 -3.06 9.24
CA ASP A 190 4.59 -2.55 8.86
C ASP A 190 4.63 -2.02 7.41
N CYS A 191 3.55 -1.38 6.95
CA CYS A 191 3.46 -0.85 5.58
C CYS A 191 3.86 0.64 5.49
N TYR A 192 4.19 1.08 4.28
CA TYR A 192 4.41 2.49 3.97
C TYR A 192 3.59 2.88 2.74
N LEU A 193 2.75 3.92 2.88
CA LEU A 193 1.89 4.38 1.80
C LEU A 193 2.17 5.85 1.49
N ASN A 194 2.50 6.14 0.24
CA ASN A 194 2.57 7.47 -0.34
C ASN A 194 1.73 7.46 -1.62
N THR A 195 0.42 7.63 -1.45
CA THR A 195 -0.59 7.54 -2.50
C THR A 195 -1.15 8.92 -2.80
N ASN A 196 -1.60 9.18 -4.04
CA ASN A 196 -2.27 10.44 -4.40
C ASN A 196 -3.81 10.33 -4.39
N ASP A 197 -4.34 9.29 -3.75
CA ASP A 197 -5.75 9.11 -3.43
C ASP A 197 -5.89 8.27 -2.14
N ASP A 198 -7.07 7.72 -1.88
CA ASP A 198 -7.42 6.95 -0.69
C ASP A 198 -6.39 5.83 -0.37
N SER A 199 -5.76 5.89 0.81
CA SER A 199 -4.68 4.94 1.17
C SER A 199 -5.23 3.59 1.65
N PHE A 200 -6.25 3.60 2.52
CA PHE A 200 -6.95 2.40 2.97
C PHE A 200 -8.46 2.54 2.72
N LYS A 201 -8.98 1.71 1.82
CA LYS A 201 -10.42 1.60 1.54
C LYS A 201 -11.04 0.48 2.38
N VAL A 202 -11.73 0.86 3.46
CA VAL A 202 -12.24 -0.05 4.50
C VAL A 202 -13.75 -0.28 4.39
N TYR A 203 -14.18 -0.82 3.25
CA TYR A 203 -15.62 -0.91 2.90
C TYR A 203 -16.34 -2.15 3.44
N TYR A 204 -15.68 -3.30 3.49
CA TYR A 204 -16.37 -4.60 3.42
C TYR A 204 -16.31 -5.48 4.67
N GLY A 205 -15.85 -4.96 5.80
CA GLY A 205 -15.87 -5.70 7.06
C GLY A 205 -14.85 -5.14 8.06
N ASN A 206 -14.30 -6.01 8.89
CA ASN A 206 -13.33 -5.66 9.90
C ASN A 206 -11.91 -5.55 9.31
N TYR A 207 -11.15 -4.56 9.78
CA TYR A 207 -9.79 -4.31 9.31
C TYR A 207 -8.84 -4.12 10.48
N THR A 208 -7.57 -4.48 10.28
CA THR A 208 -6.47 -4.13 11.20
C THR A 208 -5.37 -3.41 10.43
N ILE A 209 -5.01 -2.21 10.89
CA ILE A 209 -3.90 -1.42 10.36
C ILE A 209 -2.91 -1.22 11.51
N LYS A 210 -1.68 -1.71 11.34
CA LYS A 210 -0.67 -1.73 12.40
C LYS A 210 0.69 -1.22 11.91
N ASN A 211 1.39 -0.44 12.74
CA ASN A 211 2.77 0.00 12.51
C ASN A 211 3.01 0.58 11.12
N THR A 212 2.04 1.33 10.61
CA THR A 212 2.03 1.76 9.22
C THR A 212 2.19 3.27 9.15
N THR A 213 2.96 3.75 8.17
CA THR A 213 3.06 5.19 7.87
C THR A 213 2.31 5.51 6.59
N ILE A 214 1.52 6.57 6.62
CA ILE A 214 0.76 7.09 5.49
C ILE A 214 1.16 8.55 5.24
N VAL A 215 1.69 8.83 4.07
CA VAL A 215 1.90 10.19 3.57
C VAL A 215 0.58 10.69 3.00
N HIS A 216 -0.09 11.56 3.75
CA HIS A 216 -1.37 12.15 3.35
C HIS A 216 -1.12 13.31 2.39
N ASN A 217 -1.30 13.03 1.10
CA ASN A 217 -1.22 13.99 0.00
C ASN A 217 -2.55 14.74 -0.18
N LYS A 218 -2.66 15.58 -1.22
CA LYS A 218 -3.80 16.50 -1.40
C LYS A 218 -5.15 15.78 -1.58
N ASN A 219 -5.16 14.68 -2.33
CA ASN A 219 -6.35 14.00 -2.80
C ASN A 219 -6.55 12.67 -2.05
N GLY A 220 -7.82 12.35 -1.77
CA GLY A 220 -8.23 11.13 -1.06
C GLY A 220 -8.07 11.23 0.46
N SER A 221 -8.31 10.12 1.14
CA SER A 221 -8.19 9.99 2.60
C SER A 221 -7.25 8.84 2.99
N PRO A 222 -6.41 9.00 4.03
CA PRO A 222 -5.66 7.90 4.64
C PRO A 222 -6.55 6.70 4.98
N ILE A 223 -7.75 6.96 5.51
CA ILE A 223 -8.76 5.94 5.79
C ILE A 223 -10.08 6.38 5.17
N GLN A 224 -10.47 5.70 4.09
CA GLN A 224 -11.70 5.96 3.35
C GLN A 224 -12.72 4.86 3.62
N ASN A 225 -13.93 5.26 3.98
CA ASN A 225 -15.03 4.34 4.25
C ASN A 225 -16.37 4.80 3.67
N GLY A 226 -16.37 5.66 2.65
CA GLY A 226 -17.54 6.08 1.88
C GLY A 226 -17.57 5.55 0.44
N TRP A 227 -18.08 6.37 -0.48
CA TRP A 227 -18.25 6.15 -1.93
C TRP A 227 -19.25 5.09 -2.41
N SER A 228 -19.48 3.96 -1.72
CA SER A 228 -20.47 2.96 -2.15
C SER A 228 -20.83 2.00 -1.01
N ASP A 229 -21.44 0.85 -1.34
CA ASP A 229 -21.88 -0.25 -0.46
C ASP A 229 -20.93 -0.50 0.71
N THR A 230 -21.18 0.23 1.78
CA THR A 230 -20.42 0.18 3.02
C THR A 230 -21.29 -0.55 4.02
N LYS A 231 -20.84 -1.74 4.43
CA LYS A 231 -21.61 -2.56 5.39
C LYS A 231 -21.72 -1.83 6.72
N ASN A 232 -22.84 -1.85 7.43
CA ASN A 232 -22.92 -1.26 8.76
C ASN A 232 -22.15 -2.08 9.82
N GLY A 233 -21.62 -1.45 10.86
CA GLY A 233 -21.11 -2.12 12.06
C GLY A 233 -19.67 -2.64 12.00
N ASN A 234 -18.91 -2.30 10.95
CA ASN A 234 -17.52 -2.74 10.84
C ASN A 234 -16.62 -2.10 11.91
N ILE A 235 -15.61 -2.86 12.33
CA ILE A 235 -14.55 -2.43 13.25
C ILE A 235 -13.24 -2.28 12.48
N VAL A 236 -12.65 -1.10 12.54
CA VAL A 236 -11.30 -0.81 12.05
C VAL A 236 -10.39 -0.65 13.26
N THR A 237 -9.48 -1.61 13.47
CA THR A 237 -8.47 -1.53 14.53
C THR A 237 -7.25 -0.78 14.01
N ILE A 238 -6.86 0.26 14.74
CA ILE A 238 -5.73 1.13 14.40
C ILE A 238 -4.70 1.03 15.53
N ASP A 239 -3.52 0.49 15.20
CA ASP A 239 -2.42 0.24 16.13
C ASP A 239 -1.14 0.93 15.65
N ASN A 240 -0.74 2.03 16.30
CA ASN A 240 0.53 2.71 16.01
C ASN A 240 0.68 3.10 14.52
N VAL A 241 -0.31 3.83 13.99
CA VAL A 241 -0.32 4.32 12.60
C VAL A 241 0.08 5.79 12.57
N THR A 242 1.06 6.14 11.74
CA THR A 242 1.53 7.52 11.56
C THR A 242 0.95 8.12 10.30
N ILE A 243 0.30 9.27 10.44
CA ILE A 243 -0.16 10.10 9.34
C ILE A 243 0.81 11.28 9.19
N GLN A 244 1.46 11.37 8.04
CA GLN A 244 2.37 12.44 7.68
C GLN A 244 1.68 13.39 6.70
N HIS A 245 1.28 14.56 7.19
CA HIS A 245 0.63 15.56 6.36
C HIS A 245 1.63 16.17 5.37
N ASN A 246 1.37 15.98 4.07
CA ASN A 246 2.25 16.39 2.98
C ASN A 246 1.65 17.44 2.02
N SER A 247 0.49 18.01 2.32
CA SER A 247 -0.18 19.01 1.49
C SER A 247 -0.45 20.30 2.26
N THR A 248 -0.56 21.41 1.54
CA THR A 248 -1.05 22.69 2.07
C THR A 248 -2.58 22.76 2.06
N SER A 249 -3.23 21.89 1.31
CA SER A 249 -4.68 21.79 1.20
C SER A 249 -5.12 20.35 0.99
N TYR A 250 -6.23 19.98 1.61
CA TYR A 250 -6.78 18.63 1.58
C TYR A 250 -8.22 18.65 1.10
N ASN A 251 -8.58 17.73 0.20
CA ASN A 251 -9.97 17.55 -0.19
C ASN A 251 -10.75 16.65 0.77
N GLN A 252 -10.08 15.89 1.65
CA GLN A 252 -10.69 15.05 2.68
C GLN A 252 -9.84 15.03 3.97
N GLY A 253 -10.44 14.60 5.08
CA GLY A 253 -9.76 14.40 6.35
C GLY A 253 -9.00 13.07 6.41
N VAL A 254 -8.48 12.72 7.58
CA VAL A 254 -7.77 11.46 7.83
C VAL A 254 -8.71 10.24 7.79
N ILE A 255 -9.89 10.40 8.37
CA ILE A 255 -10.98 9.41 8.36
C ILE A 255 -12.17 10.05 7.63
N ALA A 256 -12.52 9.50 6.47
CA ALA A 256 -13.49 10.11 5.58
C ALA A 256 -14.67 9.19 5.25
N PHE A 257 -15.87 9.78 5.29
CA PHE A 257 -17.06 9.22 4.66
C PHE A 257 -17.40 10.05 3.43
N ALA A 258 -16.79 9.74 2.28
CA ALA A 258 -17.10 10.42 1.03
C ALA A 258 -18.50 10.02 0.50
N GLY A 259 -19.21 10.97 -0.12
CA GLY A 259 -20.49 10.72 -0.80
C GLY A 259 -20.29 10.38 -2.29
N ASN A 260 -21.19 9.57 -2.85
CA ASN A 260 -21.20 9.22 -4.27
C ASN A 260 -22.24 10.02 -5.05
N SER A 261 -21.86 10.56 -6.21
CA SER A 261 -22.76 11.26 -7.12
C SER A 261 -23.65 10.33 -7.95
N ASN A 262 -23.27 9.05 -8.10
CA ASN A 262 -23.84 8.15 -9.09
C ASN A 262 -24.98 7.26 -8.57
N THR A 263 -25.24 7.23 -7.27
CA THR A 263 -26.26 6.35 -6.66
C THR A 263 -27.55 7.09 -6.28
N GLY A 264 -27.70 8.35 -6.68
CA GLY A 264 -28.71 9.22 -6.06
C GLY A 264 -28.51 9.30 -4.55
N ALA A 265 -29.42 9.95 -3.85
CA ALA A 265 -29.36 10.15 -2.41
C ALA A 265 -29.42 8.85 -1.55
N GLU A 266 -29.36 7.66 -2.13
CA GLU A 266 -29.60 6.39 -1.42
C GLU A 266 -28.46 6.01 -0.46
N ALA A 267 -27.20 6.34 -0.76
CA ALA A 267 -26.12 6.26 0.24
C ALA A 267 -26.18 7.39 1.30
N ALA A 268 -26.99 8.44 1.05
CA ALA A 268 -27.04 9.65 1.86
C ALA A 268 -27.98 9.52 3.07
N THR A 269 -28.91 8.56 3.12
CA THR A 269 -29.92 8.46 4.19
C THR A 269 -29.69 7.28 5.15
N ASP A 270 -29.03 6.21 4.72
CA ASP A 270 -28.78 5.03 5.56
C ASP A 270 -27.97 5.37 6.80
N LYS A 271 -28.45 4.89 7.95
CA LYS A 271 -27.76 4.97 9.23
C LYS A 271 -26.60 3.97 9.22
N ILE A 272 -25.45 4.44 8.76
CA ILE A 272 -24.21 3.65 8.76
C ILE A 272 -23.36 4.08 9.93
N SER A 273 -22.93 3.09 10.71
CA SER A 273 -22.01 3.24 11.81
C SER A 273 -20.73 2.45 11.58
N ARG A 274 -19.63 3.02 12.07
CA ARG A 274 -18.28 2.44 11.99
C ARG A 274 -17.60 2.60 13.33
N THR A 275 -16.94 1.54 13.79
CA THR A 275 -16.11 1.60 14.98
C THR A 275 -14.65 1.71 14.59
N PHE A 276 -13.96 2.72 15.11
CA PHE A 276 -12.51 2.84 15.03
C PHE A 276 -11.92 2.55 16.40
N LYS A 277 -11.27 1.39 16.53
CA LYS A 277 -10.66 0.95 17.78
C LYS A 277 -9.19 1.37 17.79
N MET A 278 -8.89 2.42 18.54
CA MET A 278 -7.54 2.92 18.75
C MET A 278 -6.85 2.09 19.83
N VAL A 279 -5.79 1.36 19.48
CA VAL A 279 -5.04 0.52 20.43
C VAL A 279 -3.58 0.92 20.47
N ASN A 280 -2.95 0.68 21.62
CA ASN A 280 -1.57 1.07 21.92
C ASN A 280 -1.31 2.55 21.62
N GLY A 281 -0.77 2.86 20.43
CA GLY A 281 -0.46 4.21 19.98
C GLY A 281 -1.50 4.89 19.08
N GLY A 282 -2.58 4.19 18.68
CA GLY A 282 -3.64 4.73 17.83
C GLY A 282 -3.12 5.39 16.55
N LEU A 283 -3.72 6.54 16.19
CA LEU A 283 -3.20 7.45 15.16
C LEU A 283 -2.22 8.47 15.76
N LYS A 284 -1.08 8.64 15.11
CA LYS A 284 -0.07 9.68 15.37
C LYS A 284 0.00 10.62 14.17
N PHE A 285 0.21 11.90 14.42
CA PHE A 285 0.24 12.91 13.37
C PHE A 285 1.60 13.60 13.33
N THR A 286 2.13 13.77 12.12
CA THR A 286 3.25 14.65 11.82
C THR A 286 2.86 15.55 10.66
N THR A 287 3.47 16.73 10.57
CA THR A 287 3.23 17.66 9.47
C THR A 287 4.56 18.06 8.86
N ASN A 288 4.71 17.84 7.56
CA ASN A 288 5.93 18.22 6.86
C ASN A 288 6.12 19.74 6.90
N VAL A 289 7.37 20.18 6.89
CA VAL A 289 7.72 21.61 6.88
C VAL A 289 7.02 22.30 5.71
N GLY A 290 6.34 23.41 6.00
CA GLY A 290 5.58 24.18 5.01
C GLY A 290 4.24 23.56 4.59
N LYS A 291 3.77 22.49 5.25
CA LYS A 291 2.46 21.86 5.03
C LYS A 291 1.50 22.18 6.18
N THR A 292 0.23 21.82 6.01
CA THR A 292 -0.82 22.03 7.02
C THR A 292 -1.34 20.71 7.53
N ALA A 293 -1.91 20.68 8.74
CA ALA A 293 -2.61 19.49 9.22
C ALA A 293 -3.96 19.38 8.50
N SER A 294 -4.33 18.17 8.09
CA SER A 294 -5.67 17.89 7.57
C SER A 294 -6.68 17.78 8.72
N PRO A 295 -7.99 17.98 8.46
CA PRO A 295 -9.02 17.60 9.42
C PRO A 295 -8.89 16.11 9.79
N LEU A 296 -9.18 15.75 11.03
CA LEU A 296 -9.25 14.35 11.43
C LEU A 296 -10.42 13.64 10.73
N TYR A 297 -11.58 14.30 10.66
CA TYR A 297 -12.78 13.75 10.07
C TYR A 297 -13.26 14.56 8.86
N SER A 298 -13.80 13.87 7.87
CA SER A 298 -14.61 14.49 6.83
C SER A 298 -15.86 13.70 6.49
N PHE A 299 -16.97 14.41 6.28
CA PHE A 299 -18.25 13.85 5.84
C PHE A 299 -18.72 14.55 4.57
N GLY A 300 -18.91 13.77 3.50
CA GLY A 300 -19.21 14.27 2.17
C GLY A 300 -17.96 14.66 1.39
N THR A 301 -18.16 15.23 0.19
CA THR A 301 -17.11 15.74 -0.68
C THR A 301 -17.58 17.01 -1.38
N ASN A 302 -16.71 17.73 -2.09
CA ASN A 302 -17.16 18.84 -2.95
C ASN A 302 -18.11 18.30 -4.03
N GLY A 303 -19.41 18.58 -3.91
CA GLY A 303 -20.46 18.10 -4.82
C GLY A 303 -21.39 17.02 -4.25
N ASN A 304 -21.00 16.27 -3.21
CA ASN A 304 -21.84 15.22 -2.63
C ASN A 304 -22.02 15.39 -1.11
N SER A 305 -23.26 15.28 -0.62
CA SER A 305 -23.55 15.23 0.81
C SER A 305 -23.67 13.78 1.30
N VAL A 306 -23.46 13.59 2.60
CA VAL A 306 -23.77 12.35 3.32
C VAL A 306 -24.48 12.71 4.62
N SER A 307 -25.48 11.92 5.02
CA SER A 307 -26.16 12.13 6.29
C SER A 307 -26.24 10.85 7.11
N ASN A 308 -26.52 11.01 8.40
CA ASN A 308 -26.75 9.91 9.35
C ASN A 308 -25.56 8.96 9.54
N LYS A 309 -24.33 9.43 9.34
CA LYS A 309 -23.12 8.62 9.55
C LYS A 309 -22.60 8.76 10.98
N THR A 310 -22.26 7.66 11.62
CA THR A 310 -21.77 7.67 13.00
C THR A 310 -20.42 6.95 13.12
N TYR A 311 -19.43 7.61 13.70
CA TYR A 311 -18.18 6.99 14.10
C TYR A 311 -18.16 6.75 15.61
N PHE A 312 -17.91 5.52 16.01
CA PHE A 312 -17.63 5.15 17.40
C PHE A 312 -16.12 5.00 17.56
N ILE A 313 -15.50 5.89 18.33
CA ILE A 313 -14.07 5.83 18.61
C ILE A 313 -13.87 5.18 19.97
N GLN A 314 -13.16 4.05 19.98
CA GLN A 314 -12.95 3.22 21.16
C GLN A 314 -11.47 3.02 21.44
N GLY A 315 -11.17 2.51 22.64
CA GLY A 315 -9.82 2.11 23.05
C GLY A 315 -9.06 3.21 23.79
N ASN A 316 -7.74 3.06 23.88
CA ASN A 316 -6.92 3.91 24.74
C ASN A 316 -6.87 5.33 24.17
N ASN A 317 -6.98 6.33 25.06
CA ASN A 317 -6.96 7.76 24.68
C ASN A 317 -8.03 8.14 23.63
N CYS A 318 -9.14 7.40 23.54
CA CYS A 318 -10.25 7.71 22.61
C CYS A 318 -10.73 9.18 22.68
N SER A 319 -10.61 9.83 23.83
CA SER A 319 -10.97 11.24 24.04
C SER A 319 -10.11 12.22 23.23
N SER A 320 -8.84 11.88 22.92
CA SER A 320 -7.99 12.73 22.07
C SER A 320 -8.45 12.78 20.61
N TYR A 321 -9.37 11.88 20.24
CA TYR A 321 -9.97 11.80 18.90
C TYR A 321 -11.40 12.34 18.88
N ALA A 322 -11.82 13.08 19.91
CA ALA A 322 -13.14 13.71 19.93
C ALA A 322 -13.33 14.66 18.74
N LYS A 323 -14.54 14.65 18.17
CA LYS A 323 -14.91 15.61 17.12
C LYS A 323 -14.98 17.01 17.71
N THR A 324 -14.32 17.94 17.02
CA THR A 324 -14.39 19.38 17.24
C THR A 324 -14.73 20.07 15.91
N THR A 325 -15.13 21.34 15.97
CA THR A 325 -15.31 22.14 14.76
C THR A 325 -14.00 22.32 13.98
N SER A 326 -12.86 22.35 14.67
CA SER A 326 -11.54 22.56 14.05
C SER A 326 -10.96 21.31 13.38
N ASN A 327 -11.30 20.11 13.86
CA ASN A 327 -10.78 18.85 13.32
C ASN A 327 -11.77 18.10 12.43
N THR A 328 -12.96 18.66 12.16
CA THR A 328 -13.99 18.02 11.35
C THR A 328 -14.45 18.92 10.24
N LYS A 329 -14.42 18.40 9.01
CA LYS A 329 -14.96 19.07 7.84
C LYS A 329 -16.27 18.44 7.40
N ILE A 330 -17.32 19.23 7.38
CA ILE A 330 -18.65 18.84 6.86
C ILE A 330 -18.79 19.49 5.48
N PHE A 331 -19.03 18.68 4.46
CA PHE A 331 -19.17 19.15 3.08
C PHE A 331 -20.65 19.26 2.69
N ASN A 332 -21.02 20.37 2.05
CA ASN A 332 -22.40 20.65 1.60
C ASN A 332 -23.42 20.46 2.74
N ASN A 333 -24.67 20.15 2.38
CA ASN A 333 -25.76 19.84 3.31
C ASN A 333 -25.63 18.42 3.92
N SER A 334 -24.42 18.05 4.36
CA SER A 334 -24.17 16.78 5.06
C SER A 334 -24.62 16.90 6.51
N GLU A 335 -25.66 16.19 6.90
CA GLU A 335 -26.36 16.43 8.16
C GLU A 335 -26.38 15.21 9.07
N ASN A 336 -26.61 15.43 10.37
CA ASN A 336 -26.77 14.35 11.35
C ASN A 336 -25.57 13.39 11.46
N ASN A 337 -24.38 13.82 11.02
CA ASN A 337 -23.14 13.05 11.12
C ASN A 337 -22.49 13.23 12.49
N LYS A 338 -22.15 12.13 13.15
CA LYS A 338 -21.72 12.09 14.55
C LYS A 338 -20.41 11.35 14.70
N VAL A 339 -19.64 11.78 15.69
CA VAL A 339 -18.50 11.04 16.22
C VAL A 339 -18.73 10.95 17.71
N THR A 340 -18.70 9.74 18.24
CA THR A 340 -18.85 9.44 19.65
C THR A 340 -17.60 8.74 20.13
N THR A 341 -17.06 9.17 21.26
CA THR A 341 -15.79 8.67 21.79
C THR A 341 -15.98 7.98 23.13
N CYS A 342 -15.16 6.97 23.41
CA CYS A 342 -15.06 6.32 24.72
C CYS A 342 -16.34 5.62 25.18
N GLN A 343 -16.98 4.90 24.25
CA GLN A 343 -18.03 3.91 24.52
C GLN A 343 -17.46 2.50 24.57
#